data_AF-A0A7X1GZR3-F1
#
_entry.id   AF-A0A7X1GZR3-F1
#
_cell.length_a   1.000
_cell.length_b   1.000
_cell.length_c   1.000
_cell.angle_alpha   90.00
_cell.angle_beta   90.00
_cell.angle_gamma   90.00
#
_symmetry.space_group_name_H-M   'P 1'
#
loop_
_entity.id
_entity.type
_entity.pdbx_description
1 polymer ?
#
loop_
_entity_poly.entity_id
_entity_poly.type
_entity_poly.pdbx_seq_one_letter_code
_entity_poly.pdbx_strand_id
1 'polypeptide(L)'
;MEIIPPPIVPNADPSVRFGQVTLTEEAALFRHAMNREMMAFFRSLPPSTHTDAVVFCMQHFRTPFFPAFDYFRNYPSPAWSVIHWIERHDGGRLRQAPEEGGLARTAHAMALFLHPLDDHLNDGQLPATHLHLLLRSQAWLRMHAALERLAIHVPEGAALVRGFIDAYYASIGSPPAIPTLDGYSTHFRNQMATGLIVPVLMAKTAAGDAFAAAIETAYGAFGIAWRLLDDLQDMAADMASGSHSAIYFCLPAALQEQWDRPSRRDDRACYDVILTAVKNGGIVETIAVKIRTELMQAASAMEAVQMTGLAEELRCLARPFTEAPYRI
;
A
#
# COMPACT_ATOMS: atom_id res chain seq x y z
N MET A 1 -25.57 9.32 21.78
CA MET A 1 -24.75 10.10 20.83
C MET A 1 -25.00 9.48 19.48
N GLU A 2 -25.88 10.08 18.67
CA GLU A 2 -26.16 9.59 17.32
C GLU A 2 -24.90 9.78 16.48
N ILE A 3 -24.32 8.67 16.01
CA ILE A 3 -23.26 8.70 15.00
C ILE A 3 -23.97 9.00 13.68
N ILE A 4 -24.03 10.29 13.35
CA ILE A 4 -24.55 10.76 12.06
C ILE A 4 -23.46 10.42 11.03
N PRO A 5 -23.77 9.66 9.97
CA PRO A 5 -22.79 9.37 8.93
C PRO A 5 -22.33 10.68 8.29
N PRO A 6 -21.02 10.82 7.98
CA PRO A 6 -20.54 12.00 7.27
C PRO A 6 -21.31 12.15 5.94
N PRO A 7 -21.53 13.39 5.47
CA PRO A 7 -22.15 13.61 4.17
C PRO A 7 -21.38 12.84 3.10
N ILE A 8 -22.11 12.19 2.18
CA ILE A 8 -21.51 11.59 0.99
C ILE A 8 -21.01 12.75 0.13
N VAL A 9 -19.75 13.11 0.33
CA VAL A 9 -19.06 14.09 -0.50
C VAL A 9 -18.72 13.38 -1.82
N PRO A 10 -19.08 13.94 -2.98
CA PRO A 10 -18.69 13.35 -4.26
C PRO A 10 -17.16 13.30 -4.33
N ASN A 11 -16.60 12.10 -4.55
CA ASN A 11 -15.16 11.92 -4.72
C ASN A 11 -14.59 12.88 -5.78
N ALA A 12 -13.31 13.25 -5.64
CA ALA A 12 -12.53 13.71 -6.77
C ALA A 12 -12.65 12.69 -7.93
N ASP A 13 -12.52 13.21 -9.14
CA ASP A 13 -12.98 12.58 -10.37
C ASP A 13 -12.66 11.06 -10.44
N PRO A 14 -13.68 10.16 -10.50
CA PRO A 14 -13.50 8.71 -10.56
C PRO A 14 -12.76 8.21 -11.83
N SER A 15 -12.30 9.13 -12.68
CA SER A 15 -11.55 8.93 -13.91
C SER A 15 -10.06 8.63 -13.71
N VAL A 16 -9.43 9.05 -12.60
CA VAL A 16 -7.99 8.83 -12.38
C VAL A 16 -7.74 7.47 -11.74
N ARG A 17 -7.16 6.54 -12.52
CA ARG A 17 -6.88 5.16 -12.12
C ARG A 17 -5.56 4.70 -12.70
N PHE A 18 -4.91 3.74 -12.04
CA PHE A 18 -3.86 2.97 -12.68
C PHE A 18 -4.36 2.23 -13.92
N GLY A 19 -3.46 2.01 -14.88
CA GLY A 19 -3.74 1.12 -16.00
C GLY A 19 -3.87 -0.33 -15.54
N GLN A 20 -4.52 -1.14 -16.37
CA GLN A 20 -4.74 -2.55 -16.04
C GLN A 20 -3.54 -3.41 -16.41
N VAL A 21 -3.10 -4.23 -15.46
CA VAL A 21 -2.10 -5.28 -15.70
C VAL A 21 -2.81 -6.57 -16.09
N THR A 22 -2.49 -7.10 -17.27
CA THR A 22 -2.94 -8.44 -17.67
C THR A 22 -2.03 -9.48 -17.01
N LEU A 23 -2.59 -10.24 -16.07
CA LEU A 23 -1.84 -11.28 -15.37
C LEU A 23 -1.53 -12.45 -16.30
N THR A 24 -0.29 -12.94 -16.24
CA THR A 24 0.06 -14.25 -16.77
C THR A 24 -0.61 -15.35 -15.93
N GLU A 25 -0.73 -16.55 -16.49
CA GLU A 25 -1.25 -17.71 -15.76
C GLU A 25 -0.44 -17.97 -14.47
N GLU A 26 0.87 -17.84 -14.54
CA GLU A 26 1.76 -18.03 -13.39
C GLU A 26 1.56 -16.96 -12.31
N ALA A 27 1.40 -15.69 -12.68
CA ALA A 27 1.12 -14.61 -11.74
C ALA A 27 -0.27 -14.79 -11.09
N ALA A 28 -1.26 -15.27 -11.85
CA ALA A 28 -2.58 -15.60 -11.32
C ALA A 28 -2.52 -16.76 -10.31
N LEU A 29 -1.74 -17.81 -10.60
CA LEU A 29 -1.48 -18.91 -9.66
C LEU A 29 -0.76 -18.42 -8.39
N PHE A 30 0.18 -17.49 -8.53
CA PHE A 30 0.87 -16.88 -7.39
C PHE A 30 -0.10 -16.07 -6.52
N ARG A 31 -0.97 -15.24 -7.11
CA ARG A 31 -2.03 -14.53 -6.36
C ARG A 31 -2.97 -15.49 -5.65
N HIS A 32 -3.32 -16.61 -6.27
CA HIS A 32 -4.09 -17.65 -5.61
C HIS A 32 -3.33 -18.24 -4.42
N ALA A 33 -2.02 -18.44 -4.52
CA ALA A 33 -1.17 -18.86 -3.40
C ALA A 33 -1.14 -17.83 -2.26
N MET A 34 -1.04 -16.53 -2.57
CA MET A 34 -1.16 -15.46 -1.57
C MET A 34 -2.50 -15.52 -0.83
N ASN A 35 -3.61 -15.71 -1.54
CA ASN A 35 -4.94 -15.84 -0.93
C ASN A 35 -5.06 -17.05 0.02
N ARG A 36 -4.32 -18.14 -0.21
CA ARG A 36 -4.27 -19.26 0.73
C ARG A 36 -3.62 -18.87 2.06
N GLU A 37 -2.67 -17.93 2.07
CA GLU A 37 -2.08 -17.41 3.30
C GLU A 37 -3.08 -16.63 4.15
N MET A 38 -3.99 -15.88 3.52
CA MET A 38 -5.11 -15.23 4.22
C MET A 38 -6.06 -16.26 4.84
N MET A 39 -6.39 -17.33 4.12
CA MET A 39 -7.20 -18.41 4.68
C MET A 39 -6.49 -19.15 5.81
N ALA A 40 -5.17 -19.34 5.72
CA ALA A 40 -4.37 -19.91 6.79
C ALA A 40 -4.30 -18.99 8.02
N PHE A 41 -4.27 -17.66 7.82
CA PHE A 41 -4.39 -16.68 8.88
C PHE A 41 -5.72 -16.80 9.61
N PHE A 42 -6.86 -16.84 8.91
CA PHE A 42 -8.16 -16.98 9.57
C PHE A 42 -8.27 -18.27 10.38
N ARG A 43 -7.75 -19.39 9.86
CA ARG A 43 -7.73 -20.67 10.59
C ARG A 43 -6.86 -20.66 11.84
N SER A 44 -5.90 -19.74 11.91
CA SER A 44 -5.02 -19.61 13.08
C SER A 44 -5.62 -18.80 14.22
N LEU A 45 -6.76 -18.15 13.99
CA LEU A 45 -7.54 -17.48 15.03
C LEU A 45 -8.29 -18.51 15.90
N PRO A 46 -8.77 -18.13 17.10
CA PRO A 46 -9.71 -18.94 17.86
C PRO A 46 -10.94 -19.35 17.02
N PRO A 47 -11.38 -20.63 17.07
CA PRO A 47 -12.50 -21.12 16.25
C PRO A 47 -13.78 -20.30 16.36
N SER A 48 -14.06 -19.73 17.53
CA SER A 48 -15.22 -18.87 17.79
C SER A 48 -15.24 -17.58 16.96
N THR A 49 -14.13 -17.20 16.33
CA THR A 49 -13.96 -15.93 15.60
C THR A 49 -13.78 -16.11 14.10
N HIS A 50 -13.71 -17.36 13.60
CA HIS A 50 -13.40 -17.64 12.19
C HIS A 50 -14.39 -16.98 11.22
N THR A 51 -15.70 -17.15 11.49
CA THR A 51 -16.75 -16.55 10.64
C THR A 51 -16.68 -15.03 10.67
N ASP A 52 -16.56 -14.43 11.87
CA ASP A 52 -16.52 -12.98 12.03
C ASP A 52 -15.31 -12.34 11.34
N ALA A 53 -14.14 -13.00 11.38
CA ALA A 53 -12.94 -12.56 10.68
C ALA A 53 -13.10 -12.53 9.15
N VAL A 54 -13.75 -13.56 8.59
CA VAL A 54 -14.03 -13.63 7.15
C VAL A 54 -15.08 -12.58 6.75
N VAL A 55 -16.17 -12.48 7.53
CA VAL A 55 -17.23 -11.48 7.30
C VAL A 55 -16.67 -10.06 7.39
N PHE A 56 -15.78 -9.79 8.34
CA PHE A 56 -15.06 -8.53 8.44
C PHE A 56 -14.32 -8.21 7.14
N CYS A 57 -13.55 -9.14 6.58
CA CYS A 57 -12.84 -8.91 5.32
C CYS A 57 -13.77 -8.72 4.12
N MET A 58 -14.91 -9.40 4.10
CA MET A 58 -15.92 -9.23 3.05
C MET A 58 -16.61 -7.87 3.13
N GLN A 59 -16.93 -7.41 4.34
CA GLN A 59 -17.68 -6.18 4.55
C GLN A 59 -16.78 -4.94 4.48
N HIS A 60 -15.68 -4.96 5.23
CA HIS A 60 -14.77 -3.82 5.37
C HIS A 60 -13.87 -3.67 4.16
N PHE A 61 -13.15 -4.72 3.78
CA PHE A 61 -12.23 -4.69 2.64
C PHE A 61 -12.89 -5.06 1.30
N ARG A 62 -14.22 -5.24 1.26
CA ARG A 62 -14.96 -5.62 0.04
C ARG A 62 -14.40 -6.87 -0.67
N THR A 63 -13.86 -7.80 0.13
CA THR A 63 -13.24 -9.02 -0.39
C THR A 63 -14.29 -9.97 -0.93
N PRO A 64 -14.23 -10.41 -2.19
CA PRO A 64 -15.16 -11.40 -2.70
C PRO A 64 -14.87 -12.75 -2.07
N PHE A 65 -15.93 -13.53 -1.90
CA PHE A 65 -15.85 -14.92 -1.44
C PHE A 65 -16.24 -15.91 -2.54
N PHE A 66 -17.03 -15.47 -3.52
CA PHE A 66 -17.50 -16.29 -4.65
C PHE A 66 -17.01 -15.74 -5.98
N PRO A 67 -16.59 -16.60 -6.94
CA PRO A 67 -16.49 -18.06 -6.82
C PRO A 67 -15.33 -18.55 -5.93
N ALA A 68 -14.40 -17.66 -5.57
CA ALA A 68 -13.30 -17.94 -4.64
C ALA A 68 -12.96 -16.70 -3.80
N PHE A 69 -12.38 -16.93 -2.62
CA PHE A 69 -11.82 -15.87 -1.79
C PHE A 69 -10.63 -15.19 -2.48
N ASP A 70 -10.69 -13.87 -2.62
CA ASP A 70 -9.67 -13.11 -3.36
C ASP A 70 -9.40 -11.71 -2.78
N TYR A 71 -8.69 -11.68 -1.66
CA TYR A 71 -8.25 -10.47 -0.95
C TYR A 71 -7.30 -9.62 -1.80
N PHE A 72 -6.34 -10.26 -2.47
CA PHE A 72 -5.28 -9.55 -3.21
C PHE A 72 -5.76 -8.90 -4.50
N ARG A 73 -7.03 -9.07 -4.88
CA ARG A 73 -7.64 -8.32 -5.98
C ARG A 73 -7.75 -6.83 -5.73
N ASN A 74 -7.80 -6.45 -4.45
CA ASN A 74 -7.98 -5.08 -4.01
C ASN A 74 -6.67 -4.28 -4.08
N TYR A 75 -5.58 -4.93 -4.48
CA TYR A 75 -4.24 -4.36 -4.53
C TYR A 75 -3.76 -4.29 -5.98
N PRO A 76 -3.07 -3.20 -6.40
CA PRO A 76 -2.34 -3.19 -7.66
C PRO A 76 -1.35 -4.36 -7.71
N SER A 77 -1.15 -4.96 -8.89
CA SER A 77 -0.37 -6.21 -8.99
C SER A 77 1.04 -6.12 -8.37
N PRO A 78 1.83 -5.03 -8.53
CA PRO A 78 3.17 -4.97 -7.95
C PRO A 78 3.19 -5.17 -6.44
N ALA A 79 2.11 -4.79 -5.74
CA ALA A 79 2.01 -4.92 -4.29
C ALA A 79 2.20 -6.37 -3.81
N TRP A 80 1.80 -7.37 -4.60
CA TRP A 80 1.99 -8.78 -4.27
C TRP A 80 2.89 -9.52 -5.28
N SER A 81 2.95 -9.08 -6.53
CA SER A 81 3.72 -9.75 -7.60
C SER A 81 5.22 -9.50 -7.49
N VAL A 82 5.68 -8.48 -6.75
CA VAL A 82 7.11 -8.23 -6.52
C VAL A 82 7.84 -9.49 -6.02
N ILE A 83 7.21 -10.25 -5.13
CA ILE A 83 7.75 -11.52 -4.63
C ILE A 83 7.81 -12.57 -5.73
N HIS A 84 6.76 -12.69 -6.54
CA HIS A 84 6.73 -13.60 -7.69
C HIS A 84 7.89 -13.34 -8.65
N TRP A 85 8.19 -12.07 -8.92
CA TRP A 85 9.28 -11.70 -9.82
C TRP A 85 10.66 -11.93 -9.19
N ILE A 86 10.82 -11.75 -7.87
CA ILE A 86 12.08 -12.04 -7.17
C ILE A 86 12.34 -13.55 -7.11
N GLU A 87 11.32 -14.38 -6.82
CA GLU A 87 11.43 -15.85 -6.79
C GLU A 87 11.92 -16.45 -8.13
N ARG A 88 11.70 -15.71 -9.23
CA ARG A 88 11.99 -16.12 -10.61
C ARG A 88 13.19 -15.39 -11.21
N HIS A 89 13.87 -14.55 -10.43
CA HIS A 89 15.07 -13.89 -10.90
C HIS A 89 16.21 -14.92 -11.01
N ASP A 90 16.69 -15.15 -12.24
CA ASP A 90 17.71 -16.15 -12.55
C ASP A 90 19.15 -15.65 -12.24
N GLY A 91 19.34 -14.84 -11.20
CA GLY A 91 20.60 -14.20 -10.79
C GLY A 91 21.76 -15.13 -10.38
N GLY A 92 21.75 -16.39 -10.79
CA GLY A 92 22.86 -17.33 -10.65
C GLY A 92 22.92 -18.10 -9.34
N ARG A 93 21.85 -18.12 -8.53
CA ARG A 93 21.74 -18.95 -7.32
C ARG A 93 20.46 -19.79 -7.32
N LEU A 94 20.51 -20.91 -6.58
CA LEU A 94 19.45 -21.91 -6.46
C LEU A 94 18.08 -21.24 -6.27
N ARG A 95 17.06 -21.72 -7.01
CA ARG A 95 15.65 -21.44 -6.71
C ARG A 95 15.44 -21.57 -5.21
N GLN A 96 14.82 -20.55 -4.61
CA GLN A 96 14.49 -20.58 -3.19
C GLN A 96 13.79 -21.88 -2.82
N ALA A 97 14.10 -22.42 -1.65
CA ALA A 97 13.47 -23.65 -1.21
C ALA A 97 11.94 -23.41 -1.12
N PRO A 98 11.08 -24.39 -1.47
CA PRO A 98 9.62 -24.22 -1.41
C PRO A 98 9.10 -23.71 -0.06
N GLU A 99 9.80 -24.06 1.02
CA GLU A 99 9.52 -23.59 2.38
C GLU A 99 9.79 -22.09 2.57
N GLU A 100 10.87 -21.55 1.99
CA GLU A 100 11.22 -20.13 2.04
C GLU A 100 10.18 -19.28 1.29
N GLY A 101 9.76 -19.73 0.10
CA GLY A 101 8.67 -19.07 -0.63
C GLY A 101 7.35 -19.07 0.15
N GLY A 102 7.07 -20.13 0.92
CA GLY A 102 5.93 -20.18 1.85
C GLY A 102 6.02 -19.10 2.93
N LEU A 103 7.16 -19.00 3.60
CA LEU A 103 7.41 -17.98 4.64
C LEU A 103 7.32 -16.56 4.08
N ALA A 104 7.90 -16.32 2.89
CA ALA A 104 7.85 -15.02 2.21
C ALA A 104 6.40 -14.59 1.94
N ARG A 105 5.60 -15.48 1.36
CA ARG A 105 4.18 -15.22 1.12
C ARG A 105 3.41 -14.98 2.40
N THR A 106 3.63 -15.78 3.46
CA THR A 106 2.97 -15.56 4.75
C THR A 106 3.31 -14.18 5.31
N ALA A 107 4.59 -13.83 5.42
CA ALA A 107 5.02 -12.55 5.98
C ALA A 107 4.47 -11.36 5.17
N HIS A 108 4.56 -11.42 3.84
CA HIS A 108 4.13 -10.33 2.97
C HIS A 108 2.60 -10.18 2.92
N ALA A 109 1.87 -11.30 2.92
CA ALA A 109 0.42 -11.27 3.04
C ALA A 109 -0.04 -10.60 4.33
N MET A 110 0.64 -10.89 5.45
CA MET A 110 0.32 -10.25 6.73
C MET A 110 0.71 -8.77 6.74
N ALA A 111 1.85 -8.39 6.14
CA ALA A 111 2.23 -6.97 6.00
C ALA A 111 1.18 -6.18 5.20
N LEU A 112 0.74 -6.72 4.06
CA LEU A 112 -0.31 -6.10 3.23
C LEU A 112 -1.66 -6.05 3.95
N PHE A 113 -2.00 -7.06 4.76
CA PHE A 113 -3.22 -7.04 5.58
C PHE A 113 -3.15 -6.01 6.72
N LEU A 114 -1.99 -5.90 7.38
CA LEU A 114 -1.76 -4.98 8.48
C LEU A 114 -1.79 -3.53 8.04
N HIS A 115 -1.30 -3.20 6.84
CA HIS A 115 -1.22 -1.81 6.37
C HIS A 115 -2.57 -1.08 6.45
N PRO A 116 -3.65 -1.49 5.75
CA PRO A 116 -4.93 -0.82 5.86
C PRO A 116 -5.64 -1.10 7.19
N LEU A 117 -5.29 -2.17 7.92
CA LEU A 117 -5.89 -2.42 9.25
C LEU A 117 -5.39 -1.42 10.29
N ASP A 118 -4.08 -1.19 10.35
CA ASP A 118 -3.45 -0.26 11.28
C ASP A 118 -3.81 1.18 10.92
N ASP A 119 -3.87 1.52 9.63
CA ASP A 119 -4.29 2.85 9.15
C ASP A 119 -5.72 3.17 9.62
N HIS A 120 -6.68 2.27 9.34
CA HIS A 120 -8.07 2.45 9.76
C HIS A 120 -8.27 2.41 11.28
N LEU A 121 -7.42 1.72 12.04
CA LEU A 121 -7.47 1.75 13.51
C LEU A 121 -6.95 3.08 14.06
N ASN A 122 -5.94 3.66 13.40
CA ASN A 122 -5.30 4.90 13.81
C ASN A 122 -6.16 6.13 13.50
N ASP A 123 -6.78 6.19 12.32
CA ASP A 123 -7.63 7.30 11.89
C ASP A 123 -9.07 7.25 12.43
N GLY A 124 -9.42 6.17 13.13
CA GLY A 124 -10.73 5.97 13.76
C GLY A 124 -11.81 5.39 12.85
N GLN A 125 -11.49 5.02 11.60
CA GLN A 125 -12.42 4.32 10.71
C GLN A 125 -12.81 2.93 11.23
N LEU A 126 -11.95 2.30 12.03
CA LEU A 126 -12.22 1.07 12.77
C LEU A 126 -12.15 1.30 14.28
N PRO A 127 -13.20 0.96 15.04
CA PRO A 127 -13.13 1.01 16.50
C PRO A 127 -12.20 -0.08 17.04
N ALA A 128 -11.53 0.15 18.16
CA ALA A 128 -10.67 -0.84 18.83
C ALA A 128 -11.49 -1.95 19.53
N THR A 129 -12.15 -2.81 18.75
CA THR A 129 -12.91 -3.97 19.25
C THR A 129 -11.99 -5.17 19.52
N HIS A 130 -12.48 -6.13 20.32
CA HIS A 130 -11.74 -7.39 20.54
C HIS A 130 -11.41 -8.12 19.24
N LEU A 131 -12.31 -8.11 18.25
CA LEU A 131 -12.05 -8.73 16.95
C LEU A 131 -10.91 -8.02 16.20
N HIS A 132 -10.94 -6.70 16.10
CA HIS A 132 -9.90 -5.96 15.37
C HIS A 132 -8.54 -6.08 16.04
N LEU A 133 -8.48 -6.00 17.37
CA LEU A 133 -7.24 -6.20 18.13
C LEU A 133 -6.70 -7.63 17.99
N LEU A 134 -7.58 -8.62 17.95
CA LEU A 134 -7.21 -10.02 17.71
C LEU A 134 -6.64 -10.22 16.30
N LEU A 135 -7.32 -9.70 15.28
CA LEU A 135 -6.86 -9.77 13.88
C LEU A 135 -5.48 -9.13 13.73
N ARG A 136 -5.32 -7.91 14.26
CA ARG A 136 -4.05 -7.18 14.27
C ARG A 136 -2.96 -7.98 14.97
N SER A 137 -3.20 -8.43 16.19
CA SER A 137 -2.20 -9.15 16.99
C SER A 137 -1.77 -10.45 16.33
N GLN A 138 -2.73 -11.22 15.81
CA GLN A 138 -2.44 -12.50 15.16
C GLN A 138 -1.68 -12.30 13.83
N ALA A 139 -2.00 -11.25 13.06
CA ALA A 139 -1.28 -10.93 11.83
C ALA A 139 0.18 -10.54 12.13
N TRP A 140 0.42 -9.69 13.14
CA TRP A 140 1.76 -9.35 13.61
C TRP A 140 2.54 -10.58 14.09
N LEU A 141 1.93 -11.46 14.90
CA LEU A 141 2.58 -12.69 15.37
C LEU A 141 3.00 -13.60 14.22
N ARG A 142 2.11 -13.83 13.24
CA ARG A 142 2.41 -14.65 12.07
C ARG A 142 3.48 -14.03 11.18
N MET A 143 3.39 -12.71 10.95
CA MET A 143 4.38 -11.97 10.18
C MET A 143 5.76 -12.11 10.82
N HIS A 144 5.87 -11.83 12.12
CA HIS A 144 7.13 -11.87 12.85
C HIS A 144 7.75 -13.27 12.84
N ALA A 145 6.96 -14.32 13.13
CA ALA A 145 7.46 -15.69 13.11
C ALA A 145 7.98 -16.13 11.73
N ALA A 146 7.33 -15.68 10.65
CA ALA A 146 7.79 -15.95 9.29
C ALA A 146 9.07 -15.15 8.94
N LEU A 147 9.12 -13.87 9.34
CA LEU A 147 10.28 -13.00 9.14
C LEU A 147 11.52 -13.47 9.89
N GLU A 148 11.38 -13.93 11.13
CA GLU A 148 12.48 -14.50 11.91
C GLU A 148 13.13 -15.66 11.17
N ARG A 149 12.33 -16.56 10.58
CA ARG A 149 12.84 -17.70 9.82
C ARG A 149 13.48 -17.28 8.50
N LEU A 150 12.90 -16.33 7.77
CA LEU A 150 13.47 -15.78 6.53
C LEU A 150 14.81 -15.08 6.78
N ALA A 151 14.92 -14.36 7.90
CA ALA A 151 16.09 -13.56 8.23
C ALA A 151 17.33 -14.38 8.59
N ILE A 152 17.18 -15.66 9.00
CA ILE A 152 18.31 -16.52 9.42
C ILE A 152 19.37 -16.66 8.32
N HIS A 153 18.94 -16.68 7.06
CA HIS A 153 19.82 -16.92 5.91
C HIS A 153 20.37 -15.64 5.28
N VAL A 154 20.02 -14.47 5.82
CA VAL A 154 20.43 -13.16 5.30
C VAL A 154 21.44 -12.53 6.27
N PRO A 155 22.64 -12.14 5.82
CA PRO A 155 23.57 -11.36 6.62
C PRO A 155 22.87 -10.12 7.20
N GLU A 156 22.96 -9.96 8.52
CA GLU A 156 22.28 -8.88 9.27
C GLU A 156 20.73 -8.86 9.12
N GLY A 157 20.12 -9.97 8.65
CA GLY A 157 18.69 -10.05 8.36
C GLY A 157 17.81 -9.65 9.55
N ALA A 158 18.15 -10.09 10.77
CA ALA A 158 17.41 -9.72 11.97
C ALA A 158 17.50 -8.22 12.30
N ALA A 159 18.65 -7.58 12.03
CA ALA A 159 18.81 -6.14 12.22
C ALA A 159 18.01 -5.36 11.17
N LEU A 160 18.01 -5.84 9.92
CA LEU A 160 17.22 -5.29 8.83
C LEU A 160 15.71 -5.33 9.13
N VAL A 161 15.19 -6.47 9.59
CA VAL A 161 13.79 -6.60 10.01
C VAL A 161 13.44 -5.59 11.10
N ARG A 162 14.28 -5.49 12.14
CA ARG A 162 14.07 -4.51 13.23
C ARG A 162 14.08 -3.07 12.72
N GLY A 163 15.00 -2.73 11.81
CA GLY A 163 15.09 -1.39 11.24
C GLY A 163 13.83 -0.96 10.48
N PHE A 164 13.26 -1.84 9.66
CA PHE A 164 11.99 -1.55 8.98
C PHE A 164 10.80 -1.46 9.94
N ILE A 165 10.73 -2.31 10.96
CA ILE A 165 9.67 -2.23 11.98
C ILE A 165 9.78 -0.92 12.77
N ASP A 166 10.99 -0.51 13.14
CA ASP A 166 11.23 0.76 13.83
C ASP A 166 10.84 1.96 12.96
N ALA A 167 11.25 1.97 11.69
CA ALA A 167 10.86 3.00 10.72
C ALA A 167 9.33 3.11 10.56
N TYR A 168 8.62 1.97 10.54
CA TYR A 168 7.17 1.92 10.52
C TYR A 168 6.56 2.58 11.77
N TYR A 169 6.96 2.16 12.97
CA TYR A 169 6.40 2.71 14.21
C TYR A 169 6.77 4.18 14.43
N ALA A 170 7.94 4.62 13.97
CA ALA A 170 8.35 6.03 14.04
C ALA A 170 7.49 6.94 13.14
N SER A 171 6.86 6.39 12.09
CA SER A 171 6.14 7.16 11.06
C SER A 171 4.63 7.01 11.09
N ILE A 172 4.07 5.86 11.47
CA ILE A 172 2.62 5.60 11.34
C ILE A 172 1.73 6.54 12.20
N GLY A 173 2.28 7.10 13.28
CA GLY A 173 1.58 8.01 14.19
C GLY A 173 2.12 9.44 14.21
N SER A 174 2.99 9.82 13.26
CA SER A 174 3.60 11.16 13.23
C SER A 174 3.31 11.87 11.89
N PRO A 175 3.28 13.21 11.85
CA PRO A 175 3.19 13.94 10.59
C PRO A 175 4.55 13.94 9.85
N PRO A 176 4.57 14.27 8.55
CA PRO A 176 5.83 14.45 7.83
C PRO A 176 6.68 15.57 8.44
N ALA A 177 7.98 15.33 8.58
CA ALA A 177 8.92 16.31 9.14
C ALA A 177 9.07 17.57 8.26
N ILE A 178 8.85 17.42 6.95
CA ILE A 178 8.90 18.52 5.98
C ILE A 178 7.50 18.63 5.37
N PRO A 179 6.76 19.74 5.58
CA PRO A 179 5.37 19.89 5.13
C PRO A 179 5.32 20.25 3.63
N THR A 180 5.76 19.33 2.78
CA THR A 180 5.75 19.44 1.32
C THR A 180 5.31 18.10 0.74
N LEU A 181 4.90 18.07 -0.54
CA LEU A 181 4.54 16.83 -1.22
C LEU A 181 5.67 15.78 -1.20
N ASP A 182 6.93 16.21 -1.37
CA ASP A 182 8.08 15.30 -1.33
C ASP A 182 8.41 14.84 0.11
N GLY A 183 8.25 15.72 1.09
CA GLY A 183 8.36 15.37 2.51
C GLY A 183 7.29 14.37 2.94
N TYR A 184 6.05 14.55 2.48
CA TYR A 184 4.95 13.60 2.62
C TYR A 184 5.28 12.26 1.98
N SER A 185 5.76 12.25 0.73
CA SER A 185 6.12 11.02 0.02
C SER A 185 7.24 10.24 0.72
N THR A 186 8.25 10.96 1.22
CA THR A 186 9.36 10.36 2.00
C THR A 186 8.85 9.78 3.31
N HIS A 187 7.94 10.49 3.99
CA HIS A 187 7.33 10.02 5.22
C HIS A 187 6.46 8.77 4.97
N PHE A 188 5.64 8.75 3.92
CA PHE A 188 4.84 7.60 3.54
C PHE A 188 5.69 6.34 3.25
N ARG A 189 6.87 6.50 2.65
CA ARG A 189 7.81 5.37 2.45
C ARG A 189 8.14 4.66 3.76
N ASN A 190 8.25 5.39 4.86
CA ASN A 190 8.46 4.78 6.18
C ASN A 190 7.18 4.12 6.73
N GLN A 191 6.00 4.69 6.45
CA GLN A 191 4.71 4.10 6.84
C GLN A 191 4.40 2.76 6.14
N MET A 192 5.02 2.52 4.98
CA MET A 192 4.96 1.24 4.27
C MET A 192 6.15 0.29 4.55
N ALA A 193 7.04 0.64 5.51
CA ALA A 193 8.29 -0.07 5.75
C ALA A 193 8.11 -1.57 6.02
N THR A 194 7.02 -1.99 6.67
CA THR A 194 6.70 -3.41 6.89
C THR A 194 6.50 -4.17 5.57
N GLY A 195 5.95 -3.53 4.54
CA GLY A 195 5.78 -4.10 3.20
C GLY A 195 7.08 -4.21 2.40
N LEU A 196 8.16 -3.51 2.82
CA LEU A 196 9.48 -3.58 2.17
C LEU A 196 10.33 -4.75 2.70
N ILE A 197 10.01 -5.28 3.89
CA ILE A 197 10.86 -6.28 4.56
C ILE A 197 11.08 -7.53 3.69
N VAL A 198 9.99 -8.15 3.23
CA VAL A 198 10.08 -9.40 2.47
C VAL A 198 10.76 -9.20 1.11
N PRO A 199 10.37 -8.22 0.27
CA PRO A 199 11.08 -7.94 -0.98
C PRO A 199 12.59 -7.76 -0.79
N VAL A 200 13.00 -7.00 0.23
CA VAL A 200 14.43 -6.73 0.49
C VAL A 200 15.17 -7.97 0.97
N LEU A 201 14.61 -8.74 1.91
CA LEU A 201 15.22 -9.98 2.39
C LEU A 201 15.40 -10.98 1.24
N MET A 202 14.36 -11.18 0.43
CA MET A 202 14.41 -12.11 -0.70
C MET A 202 15.41 -11.66 -1.77
N ALA A 203 15.45 -10.36 -2.07
CA ALA A 203 16.38 -9.80 -3.03
C ALA A 203 17.84 -9.95 -2.58
N LYS A 204 18.13 -9.74 -1.29
CA LYS A 204 19.46 -10.00 -0.72
C LYS A 204 19.89 -11.45 -0.91
N THR A 205 18.99 -12.40 -0.64
CA THR A 205 19.26 -13.83 -0.84
C THR A 205 19.47 -14.17 -2.32
N ALA A 206 18.65 -13.60 -3.21
CA ALA A 206 18.67 -13.91 -4.64
C ALA A 206 19.95 -13.40 -5.33
N ALA A 207 20.29 -12.12 -5.15
CA ALA A 207 21.36 -11.48 -5.91
C ALA A 207 22.18 -10.43 -5.12
N GLY A 208 22.05 -10.38 -3.80
CA GLY A 208 22.86 -9.54 -2.92
C GLY A 208 22.41 -8.08 -2.80
N ASP A 209 23.26 -7.26 -2.19
CA ASP A 209 22.88 -5.95 -1.66
C ASP A 209 22.50 -4.92 -2.72
N ALA A 210 23.23 -4.90 -3.84
CA ALA A 210 22.92 -3.97 -4.94
C ALA A 210 21.55 -4.25 -5.55
N PHE A 211 21.19 -5.52 -5.70
CA PHE A 211 19.86 -5.92 -6.17
C PHE A 211 18.79 -5.54 -5.15
N ALA A 212 19.01 -5.85 -3.87
CA ALA A 212 18.10 -5.48 -2.79
C ALA A 212 17.83 -3.98 -2.69
N ALA A 213 18.87 -3.14 -2.84
CA ALA A 213 18.73 -1.70 -2.86
C ALA A 213 17.91 -1.20 -4.06
N ALA A 214 18.07 -1.83 -5.23
CA ALA A 214 17.24 -1.53 -6.40
C ALA A 214 15.76 -1.90 -6.16
N ILE A 215 15.49 -3.08 -5.59
CA ILE A 215 14.14 -3.51 -5.20
C ILE A 215 13.51 -2.55 -4.21
N GLU A 216 14.23 -2.21 -3.14
CA GLU A 216 13.73 -1.31 -2.11
C GLU A 216 13.35 0.05 -2.71
N THR A 217 14.23 0.58 -3.57
CA THR A 217 14.01 1.86 -4.25
C THR A 217 12.81 1.82 -5.17
N ALA A 218 12.72 0.83 -6.05
CA ALA A 218 11.62 0.73 -7.01
C ALA A 218 10.28 0.40 -6.35
N TYR A 219 10.26 -0.50 -5.36
CA TYR A 219 9.04 -0.86 -4.64
C TYR A 219 8.56 0.30 -3.74
N GLY A 220 9.48 1.05 -3.14
CA GLY A 220 9.16 2.29 -2.42
C GLY A 220 8.55 3.35 -3.35
N ALA A 221 9.11 3.55 -4.55
CA ALA A 221 8.54 4.45 -5.55
C ALA A 221 7.15 4.01 -6.03
N PHE A 222 6.94 2.71 -6.26
CA PHE A 222 5.61 2.16 -6.52
C PHE A 222 4.62 2.47 -5.38
N GLY A 223 5.04 2.27 -4.13
CA GLY A 223 4.21 2.58 -2.97
C GLY A 223 3.81 4.05 -2.90
N ILE A 224 4.76 4.97 -3.12
CA ILE A 224 4.47 6.40 -3.21
C ILE A 224 3.43 6.66 -4.31
N ALA A 225 3.63 6.14 -5.52
CA ALA A 225 2.67 6.30 -6.61
C ALA A 225 1.28 5.77 -6.25
N TRP A 226 1.21 4.65 -5.53
CA TRP A 226 -0.05 4.09 -5.07
C TRP A 226 -0.73 4.97 -4.02
N ARG A 227 -0.02 5.42 -2.98
CA ARG A 227 -0.61 6.35 -1.99
C ARG A 227 -1.09 7.65 -2.62
N LEU A 228 -0.33 8.23 -3.54
CA LEU A 228 -0.73 9.44 -4.25
C LEU A 228 -2.02 9.25 -5.07
N LEU A 229 -2.24 8.06 -5.64
CA LEU A 229 -3.49 7.73 -6.32
C LEU A 229 -4.65 7.58 -5.34
N ASP A 230 -4.42 6.88 -4.23
CA ASP A 230 -5.44 6.69 -3.18
C ASP A 230 -5.87 8.05 -2.62
N ASP A 231 -4.93 8.94 -2.30
CA ASP A 231 -5.20 10.31 -1.83
C ASP A 231 -6.04 11.13 -2.84
N LEU A 232 -5.82 10.95 -4.15
CA LEU A 232 -6.67 11.57 -5.18
C LEU A 232 -8.10 11.03 -5.17
N GLN A 233 -8.27 9.74 -4.88
CA GLN A 233 -9.58 9.09 -4.87
C GLN A 233 -10.35 9.34 -3.56
N ASP A 234 -9.63 9.51 -2.45
CA ASP A 234 -10.15 9.60 -1.09
C ASP A 234 -10.14 11.02 -0.50
N MET A 235 -9.76 12.04 -1.27
CA MET A 235 -9.75 13.46 -0.88
C MET A 235 -10.97 13.88 -0.04
N ALA A 236 -12.17 13.47 -0.48
CA ALA A 236 -13.42 13.77 0.20
C ALA A 236 -13.46 13.23 1.64
N ALA A 237 -13.01 11.99 1.83
CA ALA A 237 -12.91 11.33 3.12
C ALA A 237 -11.76 11.94 3.96
N ASP A 238 -10.61 12.22 3.34
CA ASP A 238 -9.47 12.85 4.02
C ASP A 238 -9.83 14.23 4.58
N MET A 239 -10.53 15.05 3.80
CA MET A 239 -11.01 16.34 4.26
C MET A 239 -12.00 16.18 5.43
N ALA A 240 -12.91 15.22 5.35
CA ALA A 240 -13.91 14.99 6.38
C ALA A 240 -13.31 14.48 7.69
N SER A 241 -12.22 13.71 7.63
CA SER A 241 -11.49 13.22 8.80
C SER A 241 -10.43 14.21 9.32
N GLY A 242 -10.10 15.24 8.54
CA GLY A 242 -9.02 16.18 8.83
C GLY A 242 -7.63 15.61 8.56
N SER A 243 -7.54 14.52 7.78
CA SER A 243 -6.27 13.93 7.36
C SER A 243 -5.52 14.85 6.40
N HIS A 244 -4.19 14.88 6.51
CA HIS A 244 -3.30 15.65 5.64
C HIS A 244 -2.74 14.74 4.55
N SER A 245 -3.49 14.56 3.47
CA SER A 245 -3.06 13.79 2.29
C SER A 245 -2.19 14.60 1.34
N ALA A 246 -1.70 13.99 0.27
CA ALA A 246 -0.88 14.66 -0.75
C ALA A 246 -1.50 15.96 -1.29
N ILE A 247 -2.84 16.00 -1.38
CA ILE A 247 -3.60 17.17 -1.83
C ILE A 247 -3.39 18.34 -0.87
N TYR A 248 -3.46 18.10 0.45
CA TYR A 248 -3.22 19.12 1.47
C TYR A 248 -1.87 19.81 1.26
N PHE A 249 -0.81 19.03 1.02
CA PHE A 249 0.54 19.57 0.79
C PHE A 249 0.73 20.30 -0.54
N CYS A 250 -0.23 20.17 -1.47
CA CYS A 250 -0.25 20.92 -2.72
C CYS A 250 -1.08 22.21 -2.64
N LEU A 251 -1.89 22.38 -1.59
CA LEU A 251 -2.73 23.56 -1.42
C LEU A 251 -1.91 24.79 -1.03
N PRO A 252 -2.30 25.99 -1.49
CA PRO A 252 -1.82 27.24 -0.91
C PRO A 252 -2.10 27.31 0.60
N ALA A 253 -1.23 27.96 1.37
CA ALA A 253 -1.35 28.07 2.83
C ALA A 253 -2.74 28.54 3.31
N ALA A 254 -3.36 29.49 2.60
CA ALA A 254 -4.70 29.98 2.93
C ALA A 254 -5.82 28.94 2.78
N LEU A 255 -5.61 27.91 1.95
CA LEU A 255 -6.54 26.77 1.80
C LEU A 255 -6.20 25.62 2.74
N GLN A 256 -4.93 25.44 3.11
CA GLN A 256 -4.54 24.54 4.21
C GLN A 256 -5.18 24.99 5.53
N GLU A 257 -5.12 26.29 5.85
CA GLU A 257 -5.80 26.88 7.01
C GLU A 257 -7.32 26.70 6.97
N GLN A 258 -7.92 26.49 5.80
CA GLN A 258 -9.35 26.19 5.66
C GLN A 258 -9.64 24.72 5.88
N TRP A 259 -8.76 23.83 5.40
CA TRP A 259 -8.81 22.39 5.65
C TRP A 259 -8.67 22.07 7.14
N ASP A 260 -7.78 22.78 7.85
CA ASP A 260 -7.52 22.55 9.28
C ASP A 260 -8.63 23.07 10.21
N ARG A 261 -9.66 23.73 9.67
CA ARG A 261 -10.77 24.25 10.48
C ARG A 261 -11.66 23.09 10.93
N PRO A 262 -12.12 23.10 12.20
CA PRO A 262 -13.07 22.11 12.66
C PRO A 262 -14.36 22.16 11.82
N SER A 263 -14.72 21.02 11.23
CA SER A 263 -15.93 20.88 10.43
C SER A 263 -17.17 21.39 11.18
N ARG A 264 -17.85 22.39 10.63
CA ARG A 264 -19.16 22.88 11.06
C ARG A 264 -20.27 22.27 10.19
N ARG A 265 -21.49 22.28 10.74
CA ARG A 265 -22.69 21.69 10.12
C ARG A 265 -22.99 22.15 8.69
N ASP A 266 -22.45 23.29 8.25
CA ASP A 266 -22.70 23.92 6.94
C ASP A 266 -21.42 24.26 6.15
N ASP A 267 -20.30 23.54 6.35
CA ASP A 267 -19.01 23.87 5.70
C ASP A 267 -18.94 23.57 4.20
N ARG A 268 -20.05 23.22 3.55
CA ARG A 268 -20.11 22.88 2.12
C ARG A 268 -19.42 23.93 1.22
N ALA A 269 -19.56 25.21 1.56
CA ALA A 269 -18.89 26.29 0.83
C ALA A 269 -17.34 26.23 0.93
N CYS A 270 -16.81 25.82 2.09
CA CYS A 270 -15.38 25.60 2.30
C CYS A 270 -14.88 24.42 1.45
N TYR A 271 -15.62 23.31 1.47
CA TYR A 271 -15.34 22.15 0.62
C TYR A 271 -15.35 22.53 -0.86
N ASP A 272 -16.37 23.26 -1.32
CA ASP A 272 -16.50 23.66 -2.73
C ASP A 272 -15.33 24.56 -3.18
N VAL A 273 -14.81 25.43 -2.31
CA VAL A 273 -13.64 26.27 -2.60
C VAL A 273 -12.38 25.43 -2.77
N ILE A 274 -12.13 24.48 -1.85
CA ILE A 274 -10.97 23.58 -1.92
C ILE A 274 -11.08 22.69 -3.16
N LEU A 275 -12.26 22.10 -3.42
CA LEU A 275 -12.54 21.31 -4.62
C LEU A 275 -12.27 22.09 -5.91
N THR A 276 -12.71 23.34 -5.96
CA THR A 276 -12.48 24.23 -7.10
C THR A 276 -10.99 24.51 -7.28
N ALA A 277 -10.26 24.73 -6.20
CA ALA A 277 -8.82 24.94 -6.24
C ALA A 277 -8.06 23.68 -6.67
N VAL A 278 -8.49 22.49 -6.25
CA VAL A 278 -7.88 21.23 -6.69
C VAL A 278 -8.08 21.00 -8.19
N LYS A 279 -9.29 21.24 -8.70
CA LYS A 279 -9.62 21.08 -10.13
C LYS A 279 -8.97 22.15 -11.02
N ASN A 280 -9.00 23.41 -10.61
CA ASN A 280 -8.55 24.52 -11.45
C ASN A 280 -7.09 24.93 -11.19
N GLY A 281 -6.51 24.49 -10.08
CA GLY A 281 -5.17 24.87 -9.62
C GLY A 281 -4.04 23.95 -10.08
N GLY A 282 -4.33 22.96 -10.93
CA GLY A 282 -3.29 22.06 -11.45
C GLY A 282 -2.81 21.00 -10.45
N ILE A 283 -3.51 20.80 -9.33
CA ILE A 283 -3.08 19.89 -8.25
C ILE A 283 -3.17 18.44 -8.72
N VAL A 284 -4.28 18.08 -9.38
CA VAL A 284 -4.46 16.72 -9.91
C VAL A 284 -3.37 16.39 -10.92
N GLU A 285 -3.03 17.33 -11.81
CA GLU A 285 -1.97 17.20 -12.80
C GLU A 285 -0.60 17.09 -12.16
N THR A 286 -0.34 17.88 -11.13
CA THR A 286 0.93 17.84 -10.37
C THR A 286 1.12 16.46 -9.73
N ILE A 287 0.09 15.94 -9.07
CA ILE A 287 0.14 14.60 -8.45
C ILE A 287 0.23 13.52 -9.53
N ALA A 288 -0.54 13.61 -10.62
CA ALA A 288 -0.49 12.67 -11.75
C ALA A 288 0.91 12.60 -12.39
N VAL A 289 1.58 13.75 -12.58
CA VAL A 289 2.96 13.81 -13.08
C VAL A 289 3.92 13.14 -12.09
N LYS A 290 3.73 13.33 -10.78
CA LYS A 290 4.54 12.66 -9.76
C LYS A 290 4.33 11.14 -9.79
N ILE A 291 3.08 10.66 -9.78
CA ILE A 291 2.73 9.22 -9.91
C ILE A 291 3.44 8.61 -11.11
N ARG A 292 3.33 9.22 -12.29
CA ARG A 292 4.01 8.74 -13.50
C ARG A 292 5.52 8.68 -13.32
N THR A 293 6.11 9.74 -12.75
CA THR A 293 7.55 9.84 -12.59
C THR A 293 8.08 8.71 -11.69
N GLU A 294 7.44 8.48 -10.54
CA GLU A 294 7.79 7.41 -9.61
C GLU A 294 7.69 6.03 -10.29
N LEU A 295 6.59 5.75 -11.01
CA LEU A 295 6.40 4.47 -11.70
C LEU A 295 7.40 4.25 -12.83
N MET A 296 7.70 5.28 -13.65
CA MET A 296 8.64 5.15 -14.76
C MET A 296 10.08 5.03 -14.29
N GLN A 297 10.45 5.70 -13.20
CA GLN A 297 11.74 5.52 -12.54
C GLN A 297 11.87 4.11 -11.95
N ALA A 298 10.84 3.63 -11.25
CA ALA A 298 10.79 2.27 -10.73
C ALA A 298 10.92 1.22 -11.86
N ALA A 299 10.17 1.38 -12.95
CA ALA A 299 10.24 0.49 -14.10
C ALA A 299 11.64 0.44 -14.72
N SER A 300 12.28 1.61 -14.89
CA SER A 300 13.64 1.71 -15.43
C SER A 300 14.67 1.04 -14.51
N ALA A 301 14.53 1.21 -13.19
CA ALA A 301 15.39 0.55 -12.21
C ALA A 301 15.23 -0.98 -12.24
N MET A 302 14.00 -1.48 -12.37
CA MET A 302 13.72 -2.92 -12.48
C MET A 302 14.27 -3.53 -13.78
N GLU A 303 14.16 -2.81 -14.90
CA GLU A 303 14.75 -3.24 -16.17
C GLU A 303 16.28 -3.32 -16.10
N ALA A 304 16.93 -2.35 -15.44
CA ALA A 304 18.39 -2.34 -15.24
C ALA A 304 18.90 -3.57 -14.46
N VAL A 305 18.05 -4.17 -13.61
CA VAL A 305 18.35 -5.41 -12.87
C VAL A 305 17.67 -6.66 -13.46
N GLN A 306 17.24 -6.58 -14.72
CA GLN A 306 16.65 -7.68 -15.50
C GLN A 306 15.29 -8.21 -14.97
N MET A 307 14.58 -7.41 -14.18
CA MET A 307 13.20 -7.70 -13.75
C MET A 307 12.16 -7.14 -14.72
N THR A 308 12.21 -7.62 -15.96
CA THR A 308 11.37 -7.11 -17.05
C THR A 308 9.88 -7.26 -16.81
N GLY A 309 9.45 -8.35 -16.15
CA GLY A 309 8.05 -8.56 -15.78
C GLY A 309 7.50 -7.48 -14.85
N LEU A 310 8.18 -7.22 -13.74
CA LEU A 310 7.82 -6.16 -12.80
C LEU A 310 7.91 -4.77 -13.45
N ALA A 311 8.93 -4.52 -14.27
CA ALA A 311 9.06 -3.29 -15.03
C ALA A 311 7.84 -3.04 -15.95
N GLU A 312 7.34 -4.07 -16.63
CA GLU A 312 6.16 -3.94 -17.49
C GLU A 312 4.87 -3.72 -16.69
N GLU A 313 4.71 -4.37 -15.54
CA GLU A 313 3.57 -4.08 -14.65
C GLU A 313 3.55 -2.61 -14.25
N LEU A 314 4.70 -2.06 -13.82
CA LEU A 314 4.84 -0.65 -13.43
C LEU A 314 4.53 0.31 -14.59
N ARG A 315 5.01 0.00 -15.81
CA ARG A 315 4.67 0.79 -17.01
C ARG A 315 3.18 0.71 -17.33
N CYS A 316 2.56 -0.46 -17.20
CA CYS A 316 1.12 -0.62 -17.39
C CYS A 316 0.32 0.26 -16.42
N LEU A 317 0.70 0.28 -15.13
CA LEU A 317 0.07 1.18 -14.15
C LEU A 317 0.20 2.66 -14.57
N ALA A 318 1.34 3.05 -15.14
CA ALA A 318 1.63 4.43 -15.53
C ALA A 318 0.89 4.92 -16.80
N ARG A 319 0.37 4.02 -17.66
CA ARG A 319 -0.19 4.38 -18.98
C ARG A 319 -1.24 5.49 -18.93
N PRO A 320 -2.26 5.46 -18.04
CA PRO A 320 -3.27 6.52 -17.99
C PRO A 320 -2.71 7.92 -17.70
N PHE A 321 -1.54 8.00 -17.05
CA PHE A 321 -0.86 9.25 -16.71
C PHE A 321 0.09 9.75 -17.83
N THR A 322 0.26 8.96 -18.89
CA THR A 322 1.04 9.35 -20.09
C THR A 322 0.17 9.96 -21.19
N GLU A 323 -1.10 9.56 -21.27
CA GLU A 323 -2.02 9.91 -22.36
C GLU A 323 -2.89 11.16 -22.06
N ALA A 324 -2.75 11.76 -20.88
CA ALA A 324 -3.55 12.90 -20.47
C ALA A 324 -2.74 14.21 -20.52
N PRO A 325 -2.81 14.97 -21.63
CA PRO A 325 -2.74 16.42 -21.57
C PRO A 325 -4.12 17.09 -21.65
N TYR A 326 -5.22 16.35 -21.87
CA TYR A 326 -6.52 16.96 -22.25
C TYR A 326 -7.81 16.26 -21.76
N ARG A 327 -7.80 15.58 -20.61
CA ARG A 327 -9.05 15.08 -20.01
C ARG A 327 -9.09 15.31 -18.51
N ILE A 328 -9.28 16.56 -18.12
CA ILE A 328 -9.93 16.99 -16.87
C ILE A 328 -10.82 18.19 -17.25
#